data_AF-A0A2P4PUV2-F1
#
_entry.id   AF-A0A2P4PUV2-F1
#
_cell.length_a   1.000
_cell.length_b   1.000
_cell.length_c   1.000
_cell.angle_alpha   90.00
_cell.angle_beta   90.00
_cell.angle_gamma   90.00
#
_symmetry.space_group_name_H-M   'P 1'
#
loop_
_entity.id
_entity.type
_entity.pdbx_description
1 polymer ?
#
loop_
_entity_poly.entity_id
_entity_poly.type
_entity_poly.pdbx_seq_one_letter_code
_entity_poly.pdbx_strand_id
1 'polypeptide(L)'
;MAPQMYAHWTGKFFNNLPMSNDYELSKSQWEIIGAQMEKIKKDMPNEIGRPPRDILKYHNGYKAVEWRNWIILFSLPLLRKYLNKRHLQGWSNIVKAVKLCLEPVISEDQVDDVQQLLKKFLDYYERFVVYFREYYQHNSQRLTACQISFHYLLHVANCIKYCGPSWTHWQFPMEKICEKLPKQWNSKQNINNYGMKYGRLRTSDGHYISSHWIKRKNKIARNNYCIQIRRTIDKVSHRPNALPQLIIVDIYGIVDYFFVHKFNDKIHMLAYVQLTSKIIDDEYECKYFTQFKSKEFIDVRCVDHCVGFAKIDNKYFTIDKENAFDDANWENLE
;
A
#
# COMPACT_ATOMS: atom_id res chain seq x y z
N MET A 1 6.20 9.78 -14.84
CA MET A 1 7.26 8.80 -14.48
C MET A 1 6.77 7.35 -14.46
N ALA A 2 5.88 6.91 -13.56
CA ALA A 2 5.53 5.47 -13.48
C ALA A 2 5.02 4.83 -14.80
N PRO A 3 4.17 5.50 -15.61
CA PRO A 3 3.78 4.98 -16.93
C PRO A 3 4.98 4.81 -17.89
N GLN A 4 5.97 5.70 -17.80
CA GLN A 4 7.17 5.66 -18.63
C GLN A 4 8.10 4.52 -18.21
N MET A 5 8.28 4.30 -16.91
CA MET A 5 9.04 3.15 -16.40
C MET A 5 8.36 1.82 -16.77
N TYR A 6 7.04 1.76 -16.69
CA TYR A 6 6.28 0.60 -17.19
C TYR A 6 6.49 0.37 -18.71
N ALA A 7 6.52 1.43 -19.51
CA ALA A 7 6.84 1.33 -20.94
C ALA A 7 8.27 0.83 -21.19
N HIS A 8 9.26 1.24 -20.37
CA HIS A 8 10.62 0.71 -20.42
C HIS A 8 10.65 -0.79 -20.12
N TRP A 9 10.02 -1.24 -19.03
CA TRP A 9 10.00 -2.65 -18.64
C TRP A 9 9.16 -3.56 -19.53
N THR A 10 8.30 -2.99 -20.37
CA THR A 10 7.56 -3.75 -21.40
C THR A 10 8.28 -3.77 -22.75
N GLY A 11 9.45 -3.13 -22.87
CA GLY A 11 10.19 -2.99 -24.12
C GLY A 11 9.48 -2.10 -25.16
N LYS A 12 8.40 -1.40 -24.77
CA LYS A 12 7.58 -0.58 -25.68
C LYS A 12 8.01 0.88 -25.71
N PHE A 13 8.99 1.28 -24.90
CA PHE A 13 9.44 2.66 -24.83
C PHE A 13 10.23 3.07 -26.08
N PHE A 14 11.08 2.19 -26.59
CA PHE A 14 11.87 2.43 -27.79
C PHE A 14 11.32 1.60 -28.96
N ASN A 15 10.91 2.27 -30.03
CA ASN A 15 10.26 1.59 -31.16
C ASN A 15 11.22 0.73 -32.00
N ASN A 16 12.55 0.98 -31.96
CA ASN A 16 13.51 0.47 -32.97
C ASN A 16 14.88 0.01 -32.42
N LEU A 17 15.01 -0.37 -31.14
CA LEU A 17 16.27 -0.88 -30.62
C LEU A 17 16.28 -2.42 -30.58
N PRO A 18 17.20 -3.11 -31.29
CA PRO A 18 17.29 -4.57 -31.30
C PRO A 18 17.96 -5.15 -30.04
N MET A 19 18.06 -4.39 -28.95
CA MET A 19 18.69 -4.84 -27.71
C MET A 19 17.62 -5.19 -26.68
N SER A 20 17.47 -6.48 -26.40
CA SER A 20 16.82 -6.98 -25.20
C SER A 20 17.59 -6.44 -24.00
N ASN A 21 17.07 -5.39 -23.36
CA ASN A 21 17.69 -4.84 -22.18
C ASN A 21 17.45 -5.76 -20.97
N ASP A 22 18.38 -5.79 -20.01
CA ASP A 22 18.31 -6.62 -18.81
C ASP A 22 17.23 -6.18 -17.80
N TYR A 23 16.57 -5.04 -18.07
CA TYR A 23 15.43 -4.52 -17.33
C TYR A 23 14.07 -4.81 -17.99
N GLU A 24 14.04 -5.46 -19.16
CA GLU A 24 12.80 -5.78 -19.86
C GLU A 24 12.21 -7.11 -19.40
N LEU A 25 10.90 -7.11 -19.13
CA LEU A 25 10.14 -8.30 -18.78
C LEU A 25 9.41 -8.83 -20.01
N SER A 26 9.37 -10.15 -20.14
CA SER A 26 8.64 -10.80 -21.22
C SER A 26 7.13 -10.64 -21.05
N LYS A 27 6.39 -10.80 -22.15
CA LYS A 27 4.92 -10.77 -22.14
C LYS A 27 4.32 -11.78 -21.17
N SER A 28 4.87 -13.01 -21.10
CA SER A 28 4.39 -14.05 -20.19
C SER A 28 4.61 -13.69 -18.72
N GLN A 29 5.71 -13.00 -18.38
CA GLN A 29 5.92 -12.48 -17.03
C GLN A 29 4.88 -11.42 -16.66
N TRP A 30 4.56 -10.50 -17.57
CA TRP A 30 3.51 -9.50 -17.35
C TRP A 30 2.11 -10.11 -17.23
N GLU A 31 1.81 -11.19 -17.95
CA GLU A 31 0.55 -11.93 -17.80
C GLU A 31 0.42 -12.56 -16.40
N ILE A 32 1.51 -13.08 -15.84
CA ILE A 32 1.55 -13.60 -14.47
C ILE A 32 1.31 -12.47 -13.46
N ILE A 33 2.00 -11.33 -13.63
CA ILE A 33 1.82 -10.14 -12.77
C ILE A 33 0.36 -9.66 -12.82
N GLY A 34 -0.22 -9.53 -14.01
CA GLY A 34 -1.62 -9.12 -14.18
C GLY A 34 -2.61 -10.07 -13.50
N ALA A 35 -2.39 -11.39 -13.64
CA ALA A 35 -3.19 -12.41 -12.96
C ALA A 35 -3.04 -12.37 -11.43
N GLN A 36 -1.85 -12.07 -10.91
CA GLN A 36 -1.63 -11.87 -9.48
C GLN A 36 -2.41 -10.64 -8.96
N MET A 37 -2.39 -9.53 -9.69
CA MET A 37 -3.14 -8.32 -9.31
C MET A 37 -4.66 -8.58 -9.25
N GLU A 38 -5.23 -9.32 -10.20
CA GLU A 38 -6.66 -9.68 -10.17
C GLU A 38 -7.01 -10.65 -9.03
N LYS A 39 -6.08 -11.50 -8.59
CA LYS A 39 -6.28 -12.33 -7.38
C LYS A 39 -6.28 -11.45 -6.12
N ILE A 40 -5.29 -10.57 -5.98
CA ILE A 40 -5.13 -9.66 -4.83
C ILE A 40 -6.31 -8.71 -4.68
N LYS A 41 -6.97 -8.36 -5.78
CA LYS A 41 -8.16 -7.49 -5.78
C LYS A 41 -9.23 -7.89 -4.78
N LYS A 42 -9.43 -9.18 -4.53
CA LYS A 42 -10.38 -9.66 -3.52
C LYS A 42 -9.89 -9.41 -2.11
N ASP A 43 -8.59 -9.46 -1.86
CA ASP A 43 -8.00 -9.37 -0.51
C ASP A 43 -7.57 -7.94 -0.12
N MET A 44 -7.82 -6.96 -0.98
CA MET A 44 -7.48 -5.55 -0.72
C MET A 44 -8.57 -4.86 0.14
N PRO A 45 -8.22 -4.20 1.26
CA PRO A 45 -9.13 -3.34 2.01
C PRO A 45 -9.82 -2.26 1.16
N ASN A 46 -11.05 -1.92 1.52
CA ASN A 46 -11.76 -0.79 0.93
C ASN A 46 -11.08 0.56 1.24
N GLU A 47 -10.34 0.67 2.35
CA GLU A 47 -9.60 1.88 2.78
C GLU A 47 -8.51 2.31 1.79
N ILE A 48 -7.91 1.35 1.07
CA ILE A 48 -6.92 1.58 -0.01
C ILE A 48 -7.56 2.25 -1.25
N GLY A 49 -8.88 2.42 -1.26
CA GLY A 49 -9.60 3.14 -2.29
C GLY A 49 -9.92 2.24 -3.47
N ARG A 50 -9.33 2.47 -4.65
CA ARG A 50 -9.65 1.70 -5.87
C ARG A 50 -8.93 0.35 -5.90
N PRO A 51 -9.58 -0.74 -6.37
CA PRO A 51 -8.97 -2.06 -6.39
C PRO A 51 -7.82 -2.06 -7.41
N PRO A 52 -6.81 -2.94 -7.24
CA PRO A 52 -5.83 -3.11 -8.28
C PRO A 52 -6.53 -3.75 -9.48
N ARG A 53 -6.22 -3.26 -10.67
CA ARG A 53 -6.63 -3.86 -11.93
C ARG A 53 -5.42 -4.58 -12.55
N ASP A 54 -5.68 -5.44 -13.53
CA ASP A 54 -4.61 -6.00 -14.35
C ASP A 54 -3.86 -4.88 -15.10
N ILE A 55 -2.60 -4.63 -14.72
CA ILE A 55 -1.78 -3.56 -15.31
C ILE A 55 -1.51 -3.80 -16.80
N LEU A 56 -1.33 -5.07 -17.22
CA LEU A 56 -1.06 -5.40 -18.62
C LEU A 56 -2.24 -4.98 -19.51
N LYS A 57 -3.47 -5.22 -19.04
CA LYS A 57 -4.70 -4.92 -19.78
C LYS A 57 -5.14 -3.45 -19.70
N TYR A 58 -4.97 -2.82 -18.54
CA TYR A 58 -5.65 -1.56 -18.24
C TYR A 58 -4.73 -0.35 -18.01
N HIS A 59 -3.41 -0.47 -18.15
CA HIS A 59 -2.46 0.64 -17.90
C HIS A 59 -2.80 1.96 -18.62
N ASN A 60 -3.32 1.91 -19.86
CA ASN A 60 -3.72 3.11 -20.60
C ASN A 60 -4.90 3.86 -19.96
N GLY A 61 -5.72 3.17 -19.17
CA GLY A 61 -6.86 3.74 -18.45
C GLY A 61 -6.63 3.91 -16.95
N TYR A 62 -5.38 3.79 -16.47
CA TYR A 62 -5.04 4.03 -15.08
C TYR A 62 -5.05 5.52 -14.76
N LYS A 63 -5.73 5.89 -13.68
CA LYS A 63 -5.66 7.25 -13.13
C LYS A 63 -4.40 7.43 -12.28
N ALA A 64 -4.08 8.69 -11.95
CA ALA A 64 -2.94 9.02 -11.10
C ALA A 64 -2.96 8.29 -9.75
N VAL A 65 -4.15 8.13 -9.12
CA VAL A 65 -4.30 7.36 -7.86
C VAL A 65 -3.97 5.88 -8.05
N GLU A 66 -4.28 5.30 -9.21
CA GLU A 66 -3.96 3.89 -9.48
C GLU A 66 -2.47 3.69 -9.72
N TRP A 67 -1.82 4.63 -10.41
CA TRP A 67 -0.37 4.64 -10.54
C TRP A 67 0.32 4.86 -9.19
N ARG A 68 -0.17 5.78 -8.34
CA ARG A 68 0.30 5.94 -6.95
C ARG A 68 0.25 4.60 -6.23
N ASN A 69 -0.95 3.99 -6.13
CA ASN A 69 -1.13 2.72 -5.43
C ASN A 69 -0.24 1.61 -6.00
N TRP A 70 -0.08 1.57 -7.32
CA TRP A 70 0.82 0.61 -7.95
C TRP A 70 2.28 0.82 -7.52
N ILE A 71 2.79 2.05 -7.53
CA ILE A 71 4.16 2.35 -7.06
C ILE A 71 4.33 1.89 -5.61
N ILE A 72 3.47 2.35 -4.70
CA ILE A 72 3.70 2.20 -3.25
C ILE A 72 3.34 0.82 -2.70
N LEU A 73 2.36 0.12 -3.27
CA LEU A 73 1.83 -1.13 -2.71
C LEU A 73 2.20 -2.38 -3.54
N PHE A 74 2.35 -2.24 -4.86
CA PHE A 74 2.37 -3.40 -5.76
C PHE A 74 3.69 -3.58 -6.51
N SER A 75 4.36 -2.50 -6.88
CA SER A 75 5.47 -2.53 -7.82
C SER A 75 6.64 -3.39 -7.31
N LEU A 76 7.13 -3.16 -6.09
CA LEU A 76 8.25 -3.94 -5.53
C LEU A 76 7.90 -5.43 -5.30
N PRO A 77 6.79 -5.79 -4.61
CA PRO A 77 6.47 -7.20 -4.38
C PRO A 77 6.26 -8.00 -5.68
N LEU A 78 5.69 -7.37 -6.72
CA LEU A 78 5.40 -8.03 -7.99
C LEU A 78 6.64 -8.13 -8.89
N LEU A 79 7.52 -7.12 -8.90
CA LEU A 79 8.67 -7.07 -9.81
C LEU A 79 9.91 -7.80 -9.28
N ARG A 80 10.02 -8.03 -7.97
CA ARG A 80 11.24 -8.59 -7.35
C ARG A 80 11.75 -9.91 -7.92
N LYS A 81 10.87 -10.71 -8.50
CA LYS A 81 11.21 -12.02 -9.09
C LYS A 81 11.75 -11.93 -10.50
N TYR A 82 11.46 -10.81 -11.16
CA TYR A 82 11.64 -10.65 -12.60
C TYR A 82 12.73 -9.62 -12.91
N LEU A 83 12.86 -8.59 -12.07
CA LEU A 83 13.94 -7.61 -12.16
C LEU A 83 15.16 -8.04 -11.37
N ASN A 84 16.34 -7.86 -11.97
CA ASN A 84 17.61 -8.03 -11.26
C ASN A 84 17.72 -7.04 -10.10
N LYS A 85 18.48 -7.44 -9.06
CA LYS A 85 18.66 -6.67 -7.81
C LYS A 85 19.02 -5.20 -8.04
N ARG A 86 19.84 -4.92 -9.07
CA ARG A 86 20.22 -3.57 -9.46
C ARG A 86 19.03 -2.68 -9.85
N HIS A 87 18.16 -3.16 -10.75
CA HIS A 87 17.01 -2.40 -11.22
C HIS A 87 15.94 -2.27 -10.14
N LEU A 88 15.78 -3.33 -9.34
CA LEU A 88 14.88 -3.31 -8.20
C LEU A 88 15.34 -2.30 -7.14
N GLN A 89 16.65 -2.21 -6.86
CA GLN A 89 17.22 -1.22 -5.96
C GLN A 89 17.04 0.20 -6.49
N GLY A 90 17.31 0.43 -7.79
CA GLY A 90 17.04 1.70 -8.45
C GLY A 90 15.59 2.14 -8.28
N TRP A 91 14.64 1.23 -8.58
CA TRP A 91 13.22 1.48 -8.40
C TRP A 91 12.79 1.66 -6.94
N SER A 92 13.42 0.95 -6.00
CA SER A 92 13.11 1.07 -4.57
C SER A 92 13.35 2.49 -4.04
N ASN A 93 14.35 3.22 -4.58
CA ASN A 93 14.59 4.62 -4.21
C ASN A 93 13.38 5.50 -4.54
N ILE A 94 12.75 5.28 -5.70
CA ILE A 94 11.50 5.98 -6.07
C ILE A 94 10.37 5.62 -5.14
N VAL A 95 10.20 4.33 -4.83
CA VAL A 95 9.10 3.90 -3.96
C VAL A 95 9.23 4.53 -2.59
N LYS A 96 10.45 4.58 -2.02
CA LYS A 96 10.73 5.26 -0.76
C LYS A 96 10.51 6.77 -0.84
N ALA A 97 11.02 7.44 -1.88
CA ALA A 97 10.81 8.87 -2.06
C ALA A 97 9.33 9.23 -2.19
N VAL A 98 8.56 8.46 -2.97
CA VAL A 98 7.12 8.67 -3.12
C VAL A 98 6.41 8.44 -1.80
N LYS A 99 6.75 7.41 -1.01
CA LYS A 99 6.18 7.21 0.32
C LYS A 99 6.39 8.45 1.20
N LEU A 100 7.62 8.93 1.32
CA LEU A 100 7.96 10.14 2.08
C LEU A 100 7.21 11.39 1.58
N CYS A 101 7.01 11.54 0.27
CA CYS A 101 6.27 12.67 -0.28
C CYS A 101 4.77 12.63 0.03
N LEU A 102 4.23 11.45 0.33
CA LEU A 102 2.81 11.25 0.67
C LEU A 102 2.54 11.51 2.15
N GLU A 103 3.55 11.88 2.93
CA GLU A 103 3.44 12.11 4.36
C GLU A 103 2.80 13.50 4.64
N PRO A 104 1.62 13.63 5.31
CA PRO A 104 1.12 14.88 5.84
C PRO A 104 2.08 15.77 6.59
N VAL A 105 3.00 15.19 7.35
CA VAL A 105 4.04 15.92 8.05
C VAL A 105 5.37 15.34 7.63
N ILE A 106 6.23 16.19 7.08
CA ILE A 106 7.57 15.85 6.62
C ILE A 106 8.57 16.80 7.27
N SER A 107 9.59 16.25 7.92
CA SER A 107 10.68 17.05 8.51
C SER A 107 11.66 17.53 7.45
N GLU A 108 12.48 18.54 7.77
CA GLU A 108 13.54 19.00 6.84
C GLU A 108 14.52 17.87 6.50
N ASP A 109 14.91 17.04 7.48
CA ASP A 109 15.77 15.87 7.25
C ASP A 109 15.13 14.88 6.27
N GLN A 110 13.83 14.64 6.39
CA GLN A 110 13.10 13.76 5.47
C GLN A 110 12.97 14.37 4.06
N VAL A 111 12.89 15.71 3.95
CA VAL A 111 12.93 16.40 2.65
C VAL A 111 14.30 16.22 1.99
N ASP A 112 15.38 16.28 2.76
CA ASP A 112 16.72 16.00 2.27
C ASP A 112 16.88 14.53 1.84
N ASP A 113 16.31 13.59 2.59
CA ASP A 113 16.24 12.18 2.21
C ASP A 113 15.49 11.99 0.89
N VAL A 114 14.35 12.66 0.69
CA VAL A 114 13.62 12.66 -0.58
C VAL A 114 14.54 13.14 -1.71
N GLN A 115 15.26 14.25 -1.50
CA GLN A 115 16.18 14.77 -2.52
C GLN A 115 17.28 13.75 -2.86
N GLN A 116 17.87 13.09 -1.86
CA GLN A 116 18.91 12.09 -2.07
C GLN A 116 18.39 10.83 -2.76
N LEU A 117 17.20 10.35 -2.39
CA LEU A 117 16.57 9.18 -3.00
C LEU A 117 16.23 9.44 -4.48
N LEU A 118 15.69 10.62 -4.79
CA LEU A 118 15.38 11.00 -6.16
C LEU A 118 16.65 11.17 -7.01
N LYS A 119 17.72 11.76 -6.47
CA LYS A 119 19.04 11.81 -7.13
C LYS A 119 19.61 10.43 -7.39
N LYS A 120 19.60 9.52 -6.40
CA LYS A 120 20.05 8.13 -6.56
C LYS A 120 19.26 7.38 -7.63
N PHE A 121 17.95 7.62 -7.72
CA PHE A 121 17.14 7.07 -8.80
C PHE A 121 17.51 7.65 -10.16
N LEU A 122 17.69 8.97 -10.27
CA LEU A 122 18.05 9.62 -11.53
C LEU A 122 19.43 9.18 -12.01
N ASP A 123 20.41 9.08 -11.12
CA ASP A 123 21.72 8.49 -11.44
C ASP A 123 21.59 7.07 -11.98
N TYR A 124 20.70 6.26 -11.39
CA TYR A 124 20.37 4.93 -11.88
C TYR A 124 19.69 4.98 -13.26
N TYR A 125 18.69 5.83 -13.43
CA TYR A 125 17.90 5.94 -14.65
C TYR A 125 18.79 6.40 -15.80
N GLU A 126 19.58 7.45 -15.58
CA GLU A 126 20.58 7.93 -16.51
C GLU A 126 21.58 6.82 -16.81
N ARG A 127 22.28 6.26 -15.82
CA ARG A 127 23.35 5.28 -16.09
C ARG A 127 22.89 3.97 -16.69
N PHE A 128 21.67 3.49 -16.40
CA PHE A 128 21.26 2.14 -16.76
C PHE A 128 20.12 2.06 -17.77
N VAL A 129 19.23 3.05 -17.79
CA VAL A 129 18.11 3.10 -18.73
C VAL A 129 18.48 3.97 -19.94
N VAL A 130 19.17 5.09 -19.72
CA VAL A 130 19.56 6.02 -20.79
C VAL A 130 20.97 5.72 -21.35
N TYR A 131 21.98 5.53 -20.49
CA TYR A 131 23.41 5.64 -20.82
C TYR A 131 24.28 4.38 -20.71
N PHE A 132 23.82 3.22 -20.20
CA PHE A 132 24.64 2.00 -20.28
C PHE A 132 24.62 1.55 -21.74
N ARG A 133 25.73 1.55 -22.48
CA ARG A 133 27.11 1.18 -22.13
C ARG A 133 28.10 2.14 -22.81
N GLU A 134 29.12 2.57 -22.06
CA GLU A 134 30.36 3.25 -22.48
C GLU A 134 30.27 4.25 -23.65
N TYR A 135 30.40 5.54 -23.31
CA TYR A 135 30.36 6.68 -24.22
C TYR A 135 29.00 6.89 -24.89
N TYR A 136 28.68 8.16 -25.15
CA TYR A 136 27.64 8.56 -26.09
C TYR A 136 27.59 7.63 -27.31
N GLN A 137 26.60 6.73 -27.39
CA GLN A 137 26.35 6.00 -28.64
C GLN A 137 25.71 6.88 -29.71
N HIS A 138 25.84 8.22 -29.67
CA HIS A 138 25.28 9.16 -30.65
C HIS A 138 23.87 8.80 -31.15
N ASN A 139 23.05 8.15 -30.30
CA ASN A 139 21.82 7.53 -30.74
C ASN A 139 20.68 8.48 -30.40
N SER A 140 20.33 9.29 -31.39
CA SER A 140 19.24 10.27 -31.30
C SER A 140 17.92 9.66 -30.83
N GLN A 141 17.70 8.35 -31.02
CA GLN A 141 16.48 7.68 -30.58
C GLN A 141 16.36 7.61 -29.05
N ARG A 142 17.48 7.63 -28.30
CA ARG A 142 17.46 7.62 -26.82
C ARG A 142 17.19 8.99 -26.19
N LEU A 143 17.25 10.08 -26.96
CA LEU A 143 16.85 11.43 -26.49
C LEU A 143 15.40 11.46 -26.02
N THR A 144 14.54 10.62 -26.59
CA THR A 144 13.13 10.48 -26.19
C THR A 144 12.96 10.00 -24.74
N ALA A 145 13.99 9.36 -24.15
CA ALA A 145 14.01 8.93 -22.75
C ALA A 145 14.37 10.05 -21.77
N CYS A 146 14.99 11.14 -22.24
CA CYS A 146 15.32 12.33 -21.45
C CYS A 146 14.09 13.25 -21.30
N GLN A 147 12.99 12.70 -20.76
CA GLN A 147 11.74 13.45 -20.63
C GLN A 147 11.79 14.43 -19.47
N ILE A 148 11.14 15.58 -19.65
CA ILE A 148 11.05 16.63 -18.63
C ILE A 148 10.40 16.12 -17.33
N SER A 149 9.55 15.11 -17.39
CA SER A 149 8.95 14.48 -16.22
C SER A 149 9.96 13.80 -15.29
N PHE A 150 11.11 13.34 -15.79
CA PHE A 150 12.21 12.84 -14.95
C PHE A 150 13.01 14.00 -14.38
N HIS A 151 13.25 15.06 -15.17
CA HIS A 151 13.90 16.28 -14.67
C HIS A 151 13.13 16.92 -13.51
N TYR A 152 11.80 16.97 -13.58
CA TYR A 152 10.98 17.51 -12.51
C TYR A 152 11.16 16.79 -11.16
N LEU A 153 11.64 15.54 -11.14
CA LEU A 153 11.95 14.84 -9.89
C LEU A 153 13.04 15.56 -9.08
N LEU A 154 13.99 16.24 -9.71
CA LEU A 154 15.03 17.01 -9.01
C LEU A 154 14.46 18.17 -8.20
N HIS A 155 13.28 18.65 -8.59
CA HIS A 155 12.65 19.82 -7.98
C HIS A 155 11.63 19.46 -6.91
N VAL A 156 11.25 18.18 -6.76
CA VAL A 156 10.22 17.75 -5.80
C VAL A 156 10.56 18.17 -4.36
N ALA A 157 11.79 17.93 -3.92
CA ALA A 157 12.22 18.33 -2.57
C ALA A 157 12.19 19.86 -2.37
N ASN A 158 12.60 20.62 -3.39
CA ASN A 158 12.50 22.08 -3.37
C ASN A 158 11.03 22.54 -3.30
N CYS A 159 10.15 21.94 -4.09
CA CYS A 159 8.72 22.22 -4.03
C CYS A 159 8.14 21.96 -2.63
N ILE A 160 8.52 20.86 -1.98
CA ILE A 160 8.07 20.57 -0.61
C ILE A 160 8.61 21.61 0.37
N LYS A 161 9.88 22.00 0.23
CA LYS A 161 10.52 23.02 1.08
C LYS A 161 9.86 24.39 0.96
N TYR A 162 9.46 24.80 -0.24
CA TYR A 162 8.89 26.13 -0.49
C TYR A 162 7.37 26.20 -0.36
N CYS A 163 6.65 25.13 -0.70
CA CYS A 163 5.19 25.10 -0.77
C CYS A 163 4.54 24.28 0.36
N GLY A 164 5.36 23.64 1.21
CA GLY A 164 4.89 22.71 2.23
C GLY A 164 4.68 21.28 1.70
N PRO A 165 4.21 20.35 2.55
CA PRO A 165 4.05 18.93 2.21
C PRO A 165 3.20 18.71 0.96
N SER A 166 3.50 17.68 0.15
CA SER A 166 2.91 17.53 -1.20
C SER A 166 1.38 17.56 -1.25
N TRP A 167 0.71 17.12 -0.18
CA TRP A 167 -0.74 17.06 -0.11
C TRP A 167 -1.43 18.43 -0.09
N THR A 168 -0.70 19.49 0.27
CA THR A 168 -1.25 20.86 0.29
C THR A 168 -1.44 21.40 -1.13
N HIS A 169 -0.69 20.88 -2.11
CA HIS A 169 -0.61 21.44 -3.46
C HIS A 169 -0.76 20.40 -4.58
N TRP A 170 -1.10 19.15 -4.27
CA TRP A 170 -1.37 18.11 -5.28
C TRP A 170 -2.78 18.23 -5.90
N GLN A 171 -2.97 17.68 -7.10
CA GLN A 171 -4.21 17.84 -7.87
C GLN A 171 -5.32 16.82 -7.52
N PHE A 172 -5.04 15.82 -6.66
CA PHE A 172 -6.01 14.76 -6.34
C PHE A 172 -7.35 15.25 -5.77
N PRO A 173 -7.41 16.24 -4.85
CA PRO A 173 -8.68 16.75 -4.34
C PRO A 173 -9.56 17.33 -5.44
N MET A 174 -8.96 18.07 -6.38
CA MET A 174 -9.68 18.66 -7.50
C MET A 174 -10.25 17.59 -8.43
N GLU A 175 -9.47 16.56 -8.78
CA GLU A 175 -9.95 15.43 -9.58
C GLU A 175 -11.13 14.71 -8.92
N LYS A 176 -11.08 14.52 -7.59
CA LYS A 176 -12.13 13.83 -6.81
C LYS A 176 -13.41 14.64 -6.73
N ILE A 177 -13.34 15.97 -6.66
CA ILE A 177 -14.51 16.85 -6.68
C ILE A 177 -15.19 16.79 -8.04
N CYS A 178 -14.43 16.90 -9.13
CA CYS A 178 -14.95 16.76 -10.49
C CYS A 178 -15.65 15.40 -10.73
N GLU A 179 -15.23 14.34 -10.04
CA GLU A 179 -15.86 13.01 -10.11
C GLU A 179 -17.16 12.86 -9.28
N LYS A 180 -17.29 13.57 -8.16
CA LYS A 180 -18.36 13.36 -7.16
C LYS A 180 -19.65 14.12 -7.42
N LEU A 181 -19.60 15.20 -8.21
CA LEU A 181 -20.75 16.03 -8.56
C LEU A 181 -22.04 15.27 -8.97
N PRO A 182 -22.01 14.03 -9.53
CA PRO A 182 -23.24 13.32 -9.91
C PRO A 182 -23.91 12.42 -8.85
N LYS A 183 -23.37 12.18 -7.65
CA LYS A 183 -23.82 11.04 -6.79
C LYS A 183 -23.84 11.29 -5.27
N GLN A 184 -24.92 11.88 -4.72
CA GLN A 184 -25.21 11.77 -3.27
C GLN A 184 -26.72 11.76 -2.96
N TRP A 185 -27.24 10.67 -2.37
CA TRP A 185 -28.32 10.72 -1.37
C TRP A 185 -28.42 9.43 -0.51
N ASN A 186 -28.58 9.63 0.81
CA ASN A 186 -29.23 8.84 1.87
C ASN A 186 -28.50 7.85 2.81
N SER A 187 -28.93 7.98 4.08
CA SER A 187 -28.45 7.42 5.36
C SER A 187 -29.60 6.81 6.20
N LYS A 188 -29.25 6.22 7.37
CA LYS A 188 -30.03 5.87 8.61
C LYS A 188 -29.90 4.37 9.00
N GLN A 189 -30.15 3.88 10.23
CA GLN A 189 -29.87 4.20 11.66
C GLN A 189 -30.10 2.86 12.46
N ASN A 190 -29.70 2.78 13.74
CA ASN A 190 -29.45 1.56 14.54
C ASN A 190 -30.67 0.93 15.28
N ILE A 191 -30.53 -0.36 15.66
CA ILE A 191 -31.42 -1.17 16.55
C ILE A 191 -30.55 -1.95 17.57
N ASN A 192 -31.04 -2.18 18.79
CA ASN A 192 -30.35 -2.84 19.92
C ASN A 192 -30.28 -4.39 19.81
N ASN A 193 -29.10 -4.99 20.04
CA ASN A 193 -28.80 -6.42 19.76
C ASN A 193 -27.79 -7.03 20.78
N TYR A 194 -28.21 -7.41 21.99
CA TYR A 194 -27.32 -8.11 22.94
C TYR A 194 -27.27 -9.62 22.66
N GLY A 195 -26.08 -10.23 22.64
CA GLY A 195 -25.90 -11.68 22.43
C GLY A 195 -25.90 -12.13 20.97
N MET A 196 -25.90 -11.19 20.03
CA MET A 196 -25.90 -11.48 18.59
C MET A 196 -24.48 -11.45 18.01
N LYS A 197 -24.24 -12.33 17.03
CA LYS A 197 -23.09 -12.22 16.14
C LYS A 197 -23.37 -11.17 15.08
N TYR A 198 -22.40 -10.31 14.85
CA TYR A 198 -22.41 -9.32 13.79
C TYR A 198 -21.28 -9.65 12.83
N GLY A 199 -21.48 -9.37 11.55
CA GLY A 199 -20.41 -9.54 10.57
C GLY A 199 -19.92 -8.25 9.95
N ARG A 200 -20.32 -7.08 10.47
CA ARG A 200 -19.70 -5.80 10.17
C ARG A 200 -19.59 -4.96 11.43
N LEU A 201 -18.44 -4.30 11.54
CA LEU A 201 -18.14 -3.25 12.49
C LEU A 201 -18.02 -1.94 11.70
N ARG A 202 -18.59 -0.87 12.22
CA ARG A 202 -18.39 0.49 11.72
C ARG A 202 -17.47 1.22 12.70
N THR A 203 -16.35 1.75 12.23
CA THR A 203 -15.46 2.58 13.05
C THR A 203 -16.06 3.97 13.28
N SER A 204 -15.51 4.73 14.23
CA SER A 204 -15.88 6.14 14.48
C SER A 204 -15.83 6.97 13.19
N ASP A 205 -14.85 6.70 12.34
CA ASP A 205 -14.54 7.48 11.14
C ASP A 205 -15.40 7.05 9.93
N GLY A 206 -16.35 6.13 10.16
CA GLY A 206 -17.30 5.67 9.16
C GLY A 206 -16.80 4.55 8.25
N HIS A 207 -15.59 4.02 8.48
CA HIS A 207 -15.07 2.85 7.78
C HIS A 207 -15.79 1.57 8.23
N TYR A 208 -15.88 0.58 7.34
CA TYR A 208 -16.51 -0.70 7.62
C TYR A 208 -15.49 -1.85 7.58
N ILE A 209 -15.31 -2.47 8.73
CA ILE A 209 -14.59 -3.74 8.89
C ILE A 209 -15.64 -4.86 8.80
N SER A 210 -15.50 -5.71 7.80
CA SER A 210 -16.35 -6.89 7.62
C SER A 210 -15.78 -8.11 8.34
N SER A 211 -16.55 -9.19 8.39
CA SER A 211 -16.10 -10.45 8.94
C SER A 211 -16.06 -11.54 7.87
N HIS A 212 -15.14 -12.50 8.01
CA HIS A 212 -14.97 -13.62 7.09
C HIS A 212 -16.23 -14.47 6.98
N TRP A 213 -17.06 -14.49 8.03
CA TRP A 213 -18.35 -15.17 8.02
C TRP A 213 -19.34 -14.59 7.00
N ILE A 214 -19.31 -13.28 6.72
CA ILE A 214 -20.14 -12.67 5.67
C ILE A 214 -19.44 -12.86 4.31
N LYS A 215 -19.48 -14.08 3.78
CA LYS A 215 -19.07 -14.35 2.39
C LYS A 215 -20.14 -13.82 1.44
N ARG A 216 -19.88 -12.70 0.78
CA ARG A 216 -20.70 -12.26 -0.35
C ARG A 216 -20.44 -13.18 -1.55
N LYS A 217 -21.47 -13.74 -2.17
CA LYS A 217 -21.39 -14.54 -3.42
C LYS A 217 -20.89 -13.75 -4.65
N ASN A 218 -20.52 -12.49 -4.50
CA ASN A 218 -20.30 -11.58 -5.62
C ASN A 218 -18.80 -11.44 -5.97
N LYS A 219 -18.44 -11.65 -7.24
CA LYS A 219 -17.04 -11.65 -7.74
C LYS A 219 -16.32 -10.30 -7.55
N ILE A 220 -17.06 -9.22 -7.28
CA ILE A 220 -16.57 -7.83 -7.22
C ILE A 220 -16.27 -7.38 -5.78
N ALA A 221 -16.87 -8.01 -4.76
CA ALA A 221 -16.75 -7.56 -3.39
C ALA A 221 -15.36 -7.88 -2.79
N ARG A 222 -14.75 -6.89 -2.12
CA ARG A 222 -13.48 -7.07 -1.42
C ARG A 222 -13.66 -7.64 -0.02
N ASN A 223 -12.64 -8.35 0.43
CA ASN A 223 -12.49 -8.98 1.73
C ASN A 223 -11.94 -7.94 2.71
N ASN A 224 -12.85 -7.32 3.45
CA ASN A 224 -12.55 -6.30 4.45
C ASN A 224 -12.46 -6.90 5.85
N TYR A 225 -11.89 -8.09 5.99
CA TYR A 225 -11.89 -8.81 7.28
C TYR A 225 -10.49 -9.03 7.84
N CYS A 226 -9.46 -8.62 7.12
CA CYS A 226 -8.08 -8.65 7.59
C CYS A 226 -7.79 -7.34 8.32
N ILE A 227 -7.20 -7.40 9.51
CA ILE A 227 -7.00 -6.25 10.40
C ILE A 227 -5.61 -6.21 11.03
N GLN A 228 -5.13 -5.00 11.33
CA GLN A 228 -4.06 -4.78 12.30
C GLN A 228 -4.69 -4.57 13.68
N ILE A 229 -4.05 -5.12 14.71
CA ILE A 229 -4.46 -5.07 16.10
C ILE A 229 -3.31 -4.53 16.92
N ARG A 230 -3.57 -3.47 17.67
CA ARG A 230 -2.63 -2.87 18.61
C ARG A 230 -2.84 -3.49 19.99
N ARG A 231 -1.91 -4.36 20.42
CA ARG A 231 -2.02 -5.10 21.68
C ARG A 231 -0.93 -4.69 22.66
N THR A 232 -1.33 -4.33 23.87
CA THR A 232 -0.41 -4.14 24.99
C THR A 232 0.00 -5.50 25.54
N ILE A 233 1.30 -5.81 25.52
CA ILE A 233 1.85 -7.03 26.10
C ILE A 233 2.87 -6.68 27.18
N ASP A 234 2.96 -7.51 28.21
CA ASP A 234 4.03 -7.41 29.19
C ASP A 234 5.28 -8.17 28.69
N LYS A 235 6.34 -7.42 28.41
CA LYS A 235 7.63 -7.94 27.93
C LYS A 235 8.26 -8.92 28.91
N VAL A 236 8.01 -8.76 30.20
CA VAL A 236 8.58 -9.61 31.27
C VAL A 236 7.58 -10.61 31.83
N SER A 237 6.46 -10.84 31.14
CA SER A 237 5.44 -11.85 31.53
C SER A 237 5.98 -13.27 31.75
N HIS A 238 7.13 -13.60 31.16
CA HIS A 238 7.84 -14.87 31.38
C HIS A 238 8.57 -14.95 32.75
N ARG A 239 8.64 -13.84 33.50
CA ARG A 239 9.28 -13.73 34.82
C ARG A 239 8.21 -13.43 35.88
N PRO A 240 7.82 -14.40 36.73
CA PRO A 240 6.68 -14.28 37.64
C PRO A 240 6.73 -13.12 38.64
N ASN A 241 7.93 -12.63 38.98
CA ASN A 241 8.16 -11.63 40.03
C ASN A 241 8.80 -10.33 39.50
N ALA A 242 8.86 -10.13 38.19
CA ALA A 242 9.38 -8.90 37.61
C ALA A 242 8.27 -7.84 37.56
N LEU A 243 8.63 -6.57 37.79
CA LEU A 243 7.70 -5.46 37.57
C LEU A 243 7.27 -5.43 36.09
N PRO A 244 5.96 -5.40 35.81
CA PRO A 244 5.44 -5.51 34.45
C PRO A 244 5.96 -4.38 33.57
N GLN A 245 6.46 -4.73 32.39
CA GLN A 245 6.94 -3.80 31.38
C GLN A 245 6.01 -3.86 30.17
N LEU A 246 5.00 -3.00 30.19
CA LEU A 246 3.98 -2.94 29.15
C LEU A 246 4.54 -2.28 27.88
N ILE A 247 4.52 -3.02 26.78
CA ILE A 247 4.87 -2.53 25.44
C ILE A 247 3.68 -2.71 24.50
N ILE A 248 3.52 -1.78 23.58
CA ILE A 248 2.53 -1.88 22.51
C ILE A 248 3.16 -2.66 21.36
N VAL A 249 2.45 -3.68 20.87
CA VAL A 249 2.89 -4.51 19.75
C VAL A 249 1.77 -4.64 18.73
N ASP A 250 2.13 -4.47 17.46
CA ASP A 250 1.23 -4.70 16.33
C ASP A 250 1.17 -6.19 15.99
N ILE A 251 -0.04 -6.73 15.99
CA ILE A 251 -0.35 -8.08 15.54
C ILE A 251 -1.40 -8.02 14.43
N TYR A 252 -1.47 -9.05 13.60
CA TYR A 252 -2.30 -9.07 12.40
C TYR A 252 -3.21 -10.28 12.43
N GLY A 253 -4.38 -10.19 11.80
CA GLY A 253 -5.33 -11.30 11.80
C GLY A 253 -6.53 -11.14 10.88
N ILE A 254 -7.36 -12.17 10.83
CA ILE A 254 -8.62 -12.24 10.09
C ILE A 254 -9.78 -12.29 11.08
N VAL A 255 -10.69 -11.32 11.02
CA VAL A 255 -11.93 -11.32 11.80
C VAL A 255 -12.91 -12.32 11.22
N ASP A 256 -13.36 -13.29 12.02
CA ASP A 256 -14.42 -14.23 11.65
C ASP A 256 -15.81 -13.63 11.88
N TYR A 257 -16.05 -13.07 13.06
CA TYR A 257 -17.28 -12.37 13.44
C TYR A 257 -17.03 -11.45 14.64
N PHE A 258 -17.93 -10.48 14.81
CA PHE A 258 -18.01 -9.62 15.98
C PHE A 258 -19.15 -10.11 16.89
N PHE A 259 -19.05 -9.83 18.17
CA PHE A 259 -20.05 -10.23 19.15
C PHE A 259 -20.16 -9.17 20.24
N VAL A 260 -21.39 -8.81 20.61
CA VAL A 260 -21.68 -7.86 21.69
C VAL A 260 -22.31 -8.62 22.84
N HIS A 261 -21.77 -8.45 24.04
CA HIS A 261 -22.37 -8.98 25.26
C HIS A 261 -22.35 -7.97 26.39
N LYS A 262 -23.27 -8.15 27.32
CA LYS A 262 -23.32 -7.40 28.57
C LYS A 262 -22.62 -8.22 29.65
N PHE A 263 -21.64 -7.63 30.34
CA PHE A 263 -20.95 -8.23 31.47
C PHE A 263 -20.72 -7.15 32.53
N ASN A 264 -21.07 -7.41 33.80
CA ASN A 264 -21.00 -6.44 34.90
C ASN A 264 -21.61 -5.06 34.56
N ASP A 265 -22.81 -5.08 34.00
CA ASP A 265 -23.53 -3.89 33.51
C ASP A 265 -22.82 -3.03 32.45
N LYS A 266 -21.69 -3.50 31.93
CA LYS A 266 -20.97 -2.89 30.81
C LYS A 266 -21.19 -3.68 29.54
N ILE A 267 -21.32 -2.95 28.43
CA ILE A 267 -21.45 -3.54 27.11
C ILE A 267 -20.04 -3.69 26.54
N HIS A 268 -19.68 -4.92 26.21
CA HIS A 268 -18.40 -5.25 25.60
C HIS A 268 -18.63 -5.73 24.18
N MET A 269 -17.79 -5.25 23.26
CA MET A 269 -17.75 -5.71 21.88
C MET A 269 -16.42 -6.43 21.64
N LEU A 270 -16.51 -7.68 21.21
CA LEU A 270 -15.37 -8.54 20.94
C LEU A 270 -15.35 -8.93 19.46
N ALA A 271 -14.15 -9.05 18.90
CA ALA A 271 -13.90 -9.68 17.61
C ALA A 271 -13.32 -11.07 17.84
N TYR A 272 -13.86 -12.09 17.18
CA TYR A 272 -13.24 -13.41 17.08
C TYR A 272 -12.28 -13.40 15.89
N VAL A 273 -10.99 -13.52 16.15
CA VAL A 273 -9.94 -13.26 15.15
C VAL A 273 -9.00 -14.46 15.03
N GLN A 274 -8.72 -14.88 13.80
CA GLN A 274 -7.62 -15.78 13.48
C GLN A 274 -6.32 -14.99 13.31
N LEU A 275 -5.36 -15.15 14.23
CA LEU A 275 -4.11 -14.38 14.22
C LEU A 275 -3.12 -14.90 13.16
N THR A 276 -2.14 -14.08 12.78
CA THR A 276 -1.03 -14.50 11.91
C THR A 276 0.20 -14.92 12.73
N SER A 277 1.18 -15.55 12.08
CA SER A 277 2.53 -15.65 12.63
C SER A 277 3.18 -14.27 12.75
N LYS A 278 4.33 -14.21 13.46
CA LYS A 278 5.11 -12.98 13.59
C LYS A 278 5.37 -12.39 12.21
N ILE A 279 5.17 -11.09 12.07
CA ILE A 279 5.51 -10.33 10.86
C ILE A 279 7.03 -10.19 10.78
N ILE A 280 7.55 -10.38 9.58
CA ILE A 280 8.96 -10.28 9.25
C ILE A 280 9.08 -9.19 8.18
N ASP A 281 10.02 -8.27 8.38
CA ASP A 281 10.42 -7.31 7.37
C ASP A 281 11.46 -7.95 6.44
N ASP A 282 11.30 -7.77 5.14
CA ASP A 282 12.35 -8.14 4.18
C ASP A 282 13.38 -7.02 3.96
N GLU A 283 14.38 -7.30 3.12
CA GLU A 283 15.44 -6.33 2.76
C GLU A 283 14.91 -5.06 2.06
N TYR A 284 13.63 -5.02 1.68
CA TYR A 284 12.95 -3.89 1.04
C TYR A 284 11.85 -3.30 1.92
N GLU A 285 11.87 -3.56 3.23
CA GLU A 285 10.89 -3.05 4.22
C GLU A 285 9.44 -3.51 3.92
N CYS A 286 9.26 -4.62 3.19
CA CYS A 286 7.96 -5.23 3.00
C CYS A 286 7.66 -6.21 4.13
N LYS A 287 6.60 -5.92 4.90
CA LYS A 287 6.08 -6.77 5.97
C LYS A 287 5.38 -8.01 5.42
N TYR A 288 5.74 -9.20 5.92
CA TYR A 288 5.09 -10.47 5.54
C TYR A 288 5.01 -11.49 6.67
N PHE A 289 4.14 -12.50 6.52
CA PHE A 289 4.04 -13.69 7.37
C PHE A 289 3.91 -14.97 6.53
N THR A 290 4.04 -16.13 7.17
CA THR A 290 4.03 -17.44 6.47
C THR A 290 2.78 -18.27 6.75
N GLN A 291 2.22 -18.16 7.95
CA GLN A 291 1.09 -18.99 8.37
C GLN A 291 0.12 -18.27 9.31
N PHE A 292 -1.12 -18.74 9.35
CA PHE A 292 -2.11 -18.33 10.34
C PHE A 292 -1.99 -19.19 11.61
N LYS A 293 -2.26 -18.58 12.76
CA LYS A 293 -2.22 -19.16 14.10
C LYS A 293 -3.64 -19.49 14.61
N SER A 294 -3.73 -19.75 15.91
CA SER A 294 -4.97 -19.93 16.68
C SER A 294 -5.92 -18.75 16.54
N LYS A 295 -7.19 -19.03 16.86
CA LYS A 295 -8.26 -18.03 16.93
C LYS A 295 -8.46 -17.60 18.37
N GLU A 296 -8.59 -16.31 18.59
CA GLU A 296 -8.74 -15.71 19.91
C GLU A 296 -9.84 -14.63 19.88
N PHE A 297 -10.42 -14.34 21.05
CA PHE A 297 -11.28 -13.18 21.22
C PHE A 297 -10.42 -11.98 21.59
N ILE A 298 -10.66 -10.86 20.91
CA ILE A 298 -9.95 -9.61 21.12
C ILE A 298 -10.99 -8.52 21.29
N ASP A 299 -10.73 -7.59 22.22
CA ASP A 299 -11.57 -6.41 22.37
C ASP A 299 -11.51 -5.57 21.08
N VAL A 300 -12.66 -5.15 20.57
CA VAL A 300 -12.72 -4.37 19.33
C VAL A 300 -11.93 -3.07 19.42
N ARG A 301 -11.74 -2.52 20.62
CA ARG A 301 -10.90 -1.32 20.84
C ARG A 301 -9.43 -1.53 20.52
N CYS A 302 -8.96 -2.78 20.48
CA CYS A 302 -7.59 -3.10 20.07
C CYS A 302 -7.45 -3.19 18.54
N VAL A 303 -8.56 -3.21 17.79
CA VAL A 303 -8.52 -3.21 16.33
C VAL A 303 -8.19 -1.79 15.86
N ASP A 304 -7.11 -1.66 15.11
CA ASP A 304 -6.63 -0.37 14.59
C ASP A 304 -7.40 -0.06 13.29
N HIS A 305 -7.10 -0.79 12.20
CA HIS A 305 -7.70 -0.59 10.87
C HIS A 305 -7.68 -1.86 10.01
N CYS A 306 -8.22 -1.81 8.78
CA CYS A 306 -8.19 -2.93 7.84
C CYS A 306 -6.86 -2.99 7.06
N VAL A 307 -6.26 -4.17 7.03
CA VAL A 307 -5.05 -4.46 6.23
C VAL A 307 -5.35 -5.50 5.18
N GLY A 308 -4.61 -5.52 4.07
CA GLY A 308 -4.74 -6.54 3.03
C GLY A 308 -3.68 -7.61 3.18
N PHE A 309 -4.02 -8.86 2.85
CA PHE A 309 -3.03 -9.94 2.78
C PHE A 309 -2.91 -10.45 1.35
N ALA A 310 -1.79 -10.14 0.70
CA ALA A 310 -1.49 -10.65 -0.63
C ALA A 310 -0.64 -11.91 -0.54
N LYS A 311 -1.20 -13.05 -0.95
CA LYS A 311 -0.45 -14.30 -1.05
C LYS A 311 0.43 -14.30 -2.29
N ILE A 312 1.74 -14.31 -2.09
CA ILE A 312 2.75 -14.44 -3.15
C ILE A 312 3.64 -15.63 -2.75
N ASP A 313 3.52 -16.72 -3.51
CA ASP A 313 4.12 -18.03 -3.21
C ASP A 313 3.68 -18.61 -1.84
N ASN A 314 4.66 -18.90 -0.97
CA ASN A 314 4.49 -19.42 0.38
C ASN A 314 4.49 -18.32 1.45
N LYS A 315 4.36 -17.04 1.04
CA LYS A 315 4.35 -15.88 1.93
C LYS A 315 3.09 -15.04 1.72
N TYR A 316 2.62 -14.42 2.79
CA TYR A 316 1.53 -13.45 2.78
C TYR A 316 2.10 -12.07 3.11
N PHE A 317 2.09 -11.16 2.14
CA PHE A 317 2.53 -9.78 2.31
C PHE A 317 1.39 -8.93 2.85
N THR A 318 1.68 -8.08 3.83
CA THR A 318 0.70 -7.14 4.37
C THR A 318 0.66 -5.89 3.50
N ILE A 319 -0.52 -5.56 3.00
CA ILE A 319 -0.82 -4.34 2.26
C ILE A 319 -1.54 -3.42 3.22
N ASP A 320 -0.81 -2.46 3.75
CA ASP A 320 -1.30 -1.56 4.79
C ASP A 320 -1.19 -0.12 4.28
N LYS A 321 -2.29 0.63 4.42
CA LYS A 321 -2.37 2.04 4.01
C LYS A 321 -2.07 2.98 5.17
N GLU A 322 -2.40 2.65 6.41
CA GLU A 322 -2.21 3.56 7.54
C GLU A 322 -0.76 3.56 8.03
N ASN A 323 -0.01 2.48 7.79
CA ASN A 323 1.46 2.49 7.77
C ASN A 323 2.05 3.08 6.47
N ALA A 324 1.22 3.61 5.57
CA ALA A 324 1.58 4.36 4.38
C ALA A 324 0.86 5.72 4.38
N PHE A 325 1.10 6.45 5.45
CA PHE A 325 0.67 7.81 5.77
C PHE A 325 -0.82 8.18 5.68
N ASP A 326 -1.28 8.80 6.76
CA ASP A 326 -2.67 9.14 7.07
C ASP A 326 -3.12 10.48 6.45
N ASP A 327 -3.73 10.43 5.26
CA ASP A 327 -4.39 11.57 4.61
C ASP A 327 -5.77 11.95 5.25
N ALA A 328 -6.19 11.35 6.37
CA ALA A 328 -7.59 11.38 6.85
C ALA A 328 -7.89 12.20 8.12
N ASN A 329 -6.89 12.71 8.85
CA ASN A 329 -7.11 13.47 10.10
C ASN A 329 -6.78 14.97 9.98
N TRP A 330 -7.63 15.74 9.29
CA TRP A 330 -7.53 17.22 9.24
C TRP A 330 -8.67 17.97 9.94
N GLU A 331 -9.79 17.33 10.32
CA GLU A 331 -10.97 18.09 10.79
C GLU A 331 -11.21 18.14 12.30
N ASN A 332 -10.27 17.74 13.17
CA ASN A 332 -10.43 17.97 14.63
C ASN A 332 -9.10 18.17 15.36
N LEU A 333 -8.44 19.30 15.09
CA LEU A 333 -7.51 19.90 16.04
C LEU A 333 -7.94 21.37 16.19
N GLU A 334 -8.53 21.67 17.34
CA GLU A 334 -8.68 23.05 17.84
C GLU A 334 -7.32 23.69 18.12
#